data_AF-A0A1V0FYJ1-F1
#
_entry.id   AF-A0A1V0FYJ1-F1
#
_cell.length_a   1.000
_cell.length_b   1.000
_cell.length_c   1.000
_cell.angle_alpha   90.00
_cell.angle_beta   90.00
_cell.angle_gamma   90.00
#
_symmetry.space_group_name_H-M   'P 1'
#
loop_
_entity.id
_entity.type
_entity.pdbx_description
1 polymer ?
#
loop_
_entity_poly.entity_id
_entity_poly.type
_entity_poly.pdbx_seq_one_letter_code
_entity_poly.pdbx_strand_id
1 'polypeptide(L)'
;MSHRANRTEAYHTALTAAINSAIYGAGKDASKNLEHTALTGKQPANYATSCGNVGRVKESKTLAHAVACVCGTAQALSNEEPCIHSGTGNVLWEVSGLPLPDKWTTIRAACPKVTPQPLTADRIRSAVGTAATAIVTDGTHAYIGHMKTGCDGNSNTACPRLTNAAQNDGNSLTKVLWLQQLAAVAAKLDQRQKFNIALTKKKENMQTIAWQVKAFNKRSIFLKRIQHCNICDIKWR
;
A
#
# COMPACT_ATOMS: atom_id res chain seq x y z
N MET A 1 -27.26 12.00 6.94
CA MET A 1 -25.88 12.34 6.51
C MET A 1 -24.79 11.71 7.40
N SER A 2 -25.01 11.54 8.71
CA SER A 2 -24.07 10.93 9.67
C SER A 2 -23.56 9.51 9.30
N HIS A 3 -24.44 8.59 8.88
CA HIS A 3 -24.05 7.20 8.53
C HIS A 3 -23.12 7.04 7.31
N ARG A 4 -23.01 8.05 6.45
CA ARG A 4 -22.20 7.98 5.21
C ARG A 4 -20.78 8.51 5.42
N ALA A 5 -20.63 9.53 6.27
CA ALA A 5 -19.33 10.02 6.73
C ALA A 5 -18.60 8.91 7.51
N ASN A 6 -19.28 8.29 8.46
CA ASN A 6 -18.74 7.20 9.30
C ASN A 6 -18.26 5.99 8.47
N ARG A 7 -18.99 5.60 7.40
CA ARG A 7 -18.54 4.52 6.49
C ARG A 7 -17.32 4.88 5.64
N THR A 8 -17.19 6.14 5.23
CA THR A 8 -16.05 6.58 4.41
C THR A 8 -14.78 6.62 5.25
N GLU A 9 -14.89 7.05 6.51
CA GLU A 9 -13.82 7.05 7.49
C GLU A 9 -13.38 5.63 7.85
N ALA A 10 -14.31 4.73 8.17
CA ALA A 10 -13.99 3.32 8.44
C ALA A 10 -13.26 2.65 7.27
N TYR A 11 -13.67 2.94 6.02
CA TYR A 11 -13.01 2.41 4.84
C TYR A 11 -11.61 2.99 4.62
N HIS A 12 -11.44 4.30 4.87
CA HIS A 12 -10.14 4.95 4.82
C HIS A 12 -9.18 4.33 5.85
N THR A 13 -9.62 4.17 7.10
CA THR A 13 -8.85 3.53 8.17
C THR A 13 -8.47 2.09 7.82
N ALA A 14 -9.39 1.31 7.24
CA ALA A 14 -9.11 -0.06 6.82
C ALA A 14 -8.09 -0.14 5.68
N LEU A 15 -8.14 0.79 4.71
CA LEU A 15 -7.13 0.87 3.65
C LEU A 15 -5.75 1.25 4.20
N THR A 16 -5.70 2.25 5.07
CA THR A 16 -4.47 2.67 5.73
C THR A 16 -3.86 1.50 6.52
N ALA A 17 -4.66 0.79 7.30
CA ALA A 17 -4.21 -0.39 8.04
C ALA A 17 -3.70 -1.50 7.11
N ALA A 18 -4.31 -1.71 5.95
CA ALA A 18 -3.85 -2.70 4.98
C ALA A 18 -2.51 -2.31 4.34
N ILE A 19 -2.33 -1.04 3.98
CA ILE A 19 -1.05 -0.51 3.46
C ILE A 19 0.04 -0.67 4.53
N ASN A 20 -0.25 -0.21 5.74
CA ASN A 20 0.64 -0.30 6.89
C ASN A 20 1.02 -1.75 7.21
N SER A 21 0.07 -2.69 7.12
CA SER A 21 0.36 -4.11 7.29
C SER A 21 1.30 -4.67 6.21
N ALA A 22 1.16 -4.23 4.96
CA ALA A 22 2.07 -4.62 3.89
C ALA A 22 3.47 -4.05 4.07
N ILE A 23 3.58 -2.85 4.64
CA ILE A 23 4.87 -2.18 4.81
C ILE A 23 5.57 -2.64 6.09
N TYR A 24 4.89 -2.61 7.24
CA TYR A 24 5.48 -2.79 8.57
C TYR A 24 4.92 -4.00 9.35
N GLY A 25 3.92 -4.70 8.80
CA GLY A 25 3.28 -5.81 9.50
C GLY A 25 2.39 -5.37 10.67
N ALA A 26 1.49 -6.26 11.09
CA ALA A 26 0.62 -6.08 12.25
C ALA A 26 -0.12 -4.72 12.33
N GLY A 27 -0.43 -4.10 11.20
CA GLY A 27 -1.06 -2.77 11.13
C GLY A 27 -0.19 -1.60 11.62
N LYS A 28 1.10 -1.80 11.88
CA LYS A 28 2.02 -0.77 12.37
C LYS A 28 2.34 0.26 11.29
N ASP A 29 2.68 1.48 11.71
CA ASP A 29 3.07 2.57 10.81
C ASP A 29 4.53 3.00 11.02
N ALA A 30 4.97 3.96 10.20
CA ALA A 30 6.33 4.48 10.19
C ALA A 30 6.73 5.24 11.48
N SER A 31 5.76 5.64 12.32
CA SER A 31 6.00 6.33 13.59
C SER A 31 6.42 5.37 14.71
N LYS A 32 6.21 4.06 14.51
CA LYS A 32 6.57 3.03 15.48
C LYS A 32 7.95 2.47 15.18
N ASN A 33 8.63 2.06 16.25
CA ASN A 33 9.86 1.27 16.11
C ASN A 33 9.55 -0.02 15.36
N LEU A 34 10.51 -0.45 14.54
CA LEU A 34 10.40 -1.74 13.87
C LEU A 34 10.32 -2.86 14.92
N GLU A 35 9.52 -3.88 14.62
CA GLU A 35 9.40 -5.07 15.44
C GLU A 35 9.62 -6.30 14.57
N HIS A 36 10.59 -7.13 14.92
CA HIS A 36 11.00 -8.25 14.07
C HIS A 36 9.88 -9.26 13.85
N THR A 37 9.09 -9.56 14.88
CA THR A 37 7.93 -10.47 14.79
C THR A 37 6.82 -9.89 13.91
N ALA A 38 6.53 -8.58 13.96
CA ALA A 38 5.60 -7.95 13.02
C ALA A 38 6.09 -8.01 11.57
N LEU A 39 7.40 -7.77 11.36
CA LEU A 39 8.01 -7.75 10.03
C LEU A 39 8.13 -9.13 9.37
N THR A 40 8.44 -10.16 10.15
CA THR A 40 8.84 -11.49 9.65
C THR A 40 7.94 -12.64 10.13
N GLY A 41 7.16 -12.42 11.20
CA GLY A 41 6.46 -13.46 11.94
C GLY A 41 7.38 -14.45 12.65
N LYS A 42 8.65 -14.10 12.88
CA LYS A 42 9.66 -14.93 13.53
C LYS A 42 10.34 -14.17 14.68
N GLN A 43 10.90 -14.92 15.61
CA GLN A 43 11.70 -14.37 16.71
C GLN A 43 12.89 -13.54 16.18
N PRO A 44 13.33 -12.50 16.93
CA PRO A 44 14.52 -11.72 16.64
C PRO A 44 15.71 -12.57 16.20
N ALA A 45 16.39 -12.14 15.14
CA ALA A 45 17.54 -12.84 14.60
C ALA A 45 18.49 -11.85 13.92
N ASN A 46 19.75 -12.24 13.79
CA ASN A 46 20.75 -11.47 13.04
C ASN A 46 20.40 -11.34 11.56
N TYR A 47 21.11 -10.43 10.86
CA TYR A 47 21.00 -10.21 9.43
C TYR A 47 21.01 -11.52 8.63
N ALA A 48 22.04 -12.35 8.81
CA ALA A 48 22.25 -13.56 8.01
C ALA A 48 21.09 -14.58 8.14
N THR A 49 20.45 -14.64 9.31
CA THR A 49 19.29 -15.51 9.55
C THR A 49 18.00 -14.87 9.04
N SER A 50 17.85 -13.56 9.22
CA SER A 50 16.62 -12.84 8.86
C SER A 50 16.51 -12.59 7.34
N CYS A 51 17.64 -12.41 6.67
CA CYS A 51 17.73 -12.08 5.25
C CYS A 51 18.15 -13.28 4.37
N GLY A 52 18.42 -14.46 4.93
CA GLY A 52 18.40 -15.71 4.16
C GLY A 52 19.75 -16.33 3.77
N ASN A 53 20.87 -15.88 4.34
CA ASN A 53 22.16 -16.56 4.18
C ASN A 53 22.17 -17.93 4.90
N VAL A 54 21.78 -17.94 6.18
CA VAL A 54 21.69 -19.16 7.03
C VAL A 54 20.26 -19.53 7.39
N GLY A 55 19.36 -18.54 7.43
CA GLY A 55 17.94 -18.80 7.63
C GLY A 55 17.30 -19.27 6.34
N ARG A 56 16.59 -20.39 6.36
CA ARG A 56 15.74 -20.81 5.22
C ARG A 56 14.50 -19.90 5.13
N VAL A 57 14.70 -18.61 4.88
CA VAL A 57 13.64 -17.62 4.63
C VAL A 57 12.97 -18.04 3.34
N LYS A 58 11.67 -18.35 3.37
CA LYS A 58 10.94 -18.81 2.17
C LYS A 58 10.09 -17.71 1.54
N GLU A 59 9.81 -16.65 2.30
CA GLU A 59 8.86 -15.61 1.94
C GLU A 59 9.34 -14.26 2.48
N SER A 60 9.13 -13.20 1.68
CA SER A 60 9.30 -11.81 2.10
C SER A 60 7.92 -11.27 2.50
N LYS A 61 7.69 -11.12 3.81
CA LYS A 61 6.36 -10.77 4.32
C LYS A 61 6.03 -9.29 4.21
N THR A 62 6.99 -8.42 4.50
CA THR A 62 6.78 -6.97 4.61
C THR A 62 7.82 -6.21 3.81
N LEU A 63 7.44 -5.05 3.27
CA LEU A 63 8.35 -4.20 2.49
C LEU A 63 9.49 -3.65 3.37
N ALA A 64 9.21 -3.23 4.60
CA ALA A 64 10.24 -2.68 5.48
C ALA A 64 11.31 -3.71 5.83
N HIS A 65 10.95 -4.99 5.97
CA HIS A 65 11.94 -6.07 6.14
C HIS A 65 12.81 -6.25 4.90
N ALA A 66 12.20 -6.27 3.71
CA ALA A 66 12.94 -6.37 2.46
C ALA A 66 13.93 -5.18 2.32
N VAL A 67 13.48 -3.96 2.59
CA VAL A 67 14.33 -2.76 2.57
C VAL A 67 15.44 -2.84 3.62
N ALA A 68 15.15 -3.28 4.85
CA ALA A 68 16.18 -3.46 5.87
C ALA A 68 17.23 -4.50 5.45
N CYS A 69 16.84 -5.55 4.73
CA CYS A 69 17.78 -6.52 4.19
C CYS A 69 18.59 -5.96 3.02
N VAL A 70 17.98 -5.21 2.10
CA VAL A 70 18.70 -4.63 0.94
C VAL A 70 19.64 -3.51 1.36
N CYS A 71 19.23 -2.68 2.32
CA CYS A 71 19.94 -1.45 2.68
C CYS A 71 20.74 -1.53 3.97
N GLY A 72 20.51 -2.55 4.81
CA GLY A 72 21.23 -2.71 6.07
C GLY A 72 22.46 -3.61 5.92
N THR A 73 23.36 -3.50 6.88
CA THR A 73 24.59 -4.31 6.95
C THR A 73 24.60 -5.22 8.16
N ALA A 74 25.46 -6.24 8.14
CA ALA A 74 25.73 -7.06 9.31
C ALA A 74 26.39 -6.22 10.41
N GLN A 75 26.27 -6.68 11.67
CA GLN A 75 26.66 -5.92 12.87
C GLN A 75 28.11 -5.39 12.87
N ALA A 76 29.03 -6.03 12.15
CA ALA A 76 30.44 -5.65 12.11
C ALA A 76 30.79 -4.59 11.04
N LEU A 77 29.85 -4.22 10.17
CA LEU A 77 30.10 -3.35 9.00
C LEU A 77 29.36 -2.02 9.15
N SER A 78 29.93 -1.11 9.95
CA SER A 78 29.29 0.16 10.36
C SER A 78 29.61 1.35 9.46
N ASN A 79 30.46 1.16 8.45
CA ASN A 79 31.00 2.19 7.57
C ASN A 79 30.56 2.04 6.10
N GLU A 80 29.47 1.32 5.86
CA GLU A 80 28.93 1.03 4.53
C GLU A 80 27.41 1.23 4.54
N GLU A 81 26.89 1.90 3.51
CA GLU A 81 25.46 2.16 3.33
C GLU A 81 25.00 1.69 1.93
N PRO A 82 24.58 0.42 1.78
CA PRO A 82 24.32 -0.20 0.47
C PRO A 82 23.33 0.52 -0.46
N CYS A 83 22.38 1.27 0.10
CA CYS A 83 21.34 1.95 -0.68
C CYS A 83 21.72 3.38 -1.09
N ILE A 84 22.92 3.85 -0.74
CA ILE A 84 23.47 5.13 -1.18
C ILE A 84 24.78 4.87 -1.92
N HIS A 85 24.91 5.42 -3.13
CA HIS A 85 26.15 5.30 -3.89
C HIS A 85 27.31 5.93 -3.11
N SER A 86 28.36 5.14 -2.83
CA SER A 86 29.49 5.53 -1.98
C SER A 86 29.08 6.01 -0.58
N GLY A 87 27.93 5.56 -0.08
CA GLY A 87 27.46 5.88 1.26
C GLY A 87 28.30 5.19 2.32
N THR A 88 28.73 5.95 3.33
CA THR A 88 29.54 5.46 4.46
C THR A 88 28.78 5.53 5.78
N GLY A 89 27.44 5.66 5.71
CA GLY A 89 26.57 5.74 6.86
C GLY A 89 26.54 4.44 7.65
N ASN A 90 26.15 4.54 8.92
CA ASN A 90 25.96 3.38 9.77
C ASN A 90 24.51 2.89 9.66
N VAL A 91 24.33 1.71 9.08
CA VAL A 91 23.04 1.03 8.86
C VAL A 91 23.05 -0.41 9.36
N LEU A 92 23.85 -0.67 10.40
CA LEU A 92 24.04 -2.00 10.95
C LEU A 92 22.75 -2.60 11.52
N TRP A 93 22.65 -3.91 11.39
CA TRP A 93 21.71 -4.73 12.14
C TRP A 93 22.28 -5.09 13.51
N GLU A 94 21.39 -5.25 14.49
CA GLU A 94 21.77 -5.76 15.80
C GLU A 94 22.16 -7.25 15.73
N VAL A 95 22.96 -7.70 16.70
CA VAL A 95 23.44 -9.09 16.77
C VAL A 95 22.30 -10.12 16.87
N SER A 96 21.14 -9.69 17.39
CA SER A 96 19.93 -10.49 17.49
C SER A 96 18.70 -9.59 17.29
N GLY A 97 18.69 -8.83 16.20
CA GLY A 97 17.59 -7.91 15.93
C GLY A 97 17.73 -7.11 14.66
N LEU A 98 16.73 -6.25 14.45
CA LEU A 98 16.69 -5.28 13.36
C LEU A 98 17.63 -4.11 13.63
N PRO A 99 17.92 -3.27 12.63
CA PRO A 99 18.57 -1.98 12.83
C PRO A 99 17.83 -1.14 13.89
N LEU A 100 18.59 -0.46 14.75
CA LEU A 100 18.06 0.48 15.73
C LEU A 100 17.33 1.67 15.06
N PRO A 101 16.49 2.42 15.79
CA PRO A 101 15.67 3.48 15.20
C PRO A 101 16.44 4.56 14.42
N ASP A 102 17.64 4.92 14.86
CA ASP A 102 18.54 5.87 14.18
C ASP A 102 19.11 5.28 12.88
N LYS A 103 19.53 4.00 12.90
CA LYS A 103 19.99 3.25 11.73
C LYS A 103 18.88 3.07 10.70
N TRP A 104 17.67 2.73 11.16
CA TRP A 104 16.49 2.64 10.29
C TRP A 104 16.11 3.99 9.69
N THR A 105 16.24 5.08 10.45
CA THR A 105 16.01 6.44 9.92
C THR A 105 17.00 6.76 8.81
N THR A 106 18.26 6.38 8.97
CA THR A 106 19.32 6.51 7.94
C THR A 106 18.96 5.71 6.68
N ILE A 107 18.61 4.42 6.84
CA ILE A 107 18.15 3.55 5.75
C ILE A 107 16.98 4.19 4.96
N ARG A 108 15.97 4.74 5.66
CA ARG A 108 14.82 5.36 5.00
C ARG A 108 15.18 6.67 4.29
N ALA A 109 16.21 7.38 4.73
CA ALA A 109 16.63 8.62 4.11
C ALA A 109 17.21 8.40 2.71
N ALA A 110 17.68 7.18 2.41
CA ALA A 110 18.11 6.78 1.08
C ALA A 110 16.94 6.69 0.06
N CYS A 111 15.69 6.56 0.53
CA CYS A 111 14.54 6.52 -0.37
C CYS A 111 14.31 7.89 -1.04
N PRO A 112 14.03 7.94 -2.35
CA PRO A 112 13.70 9.19 -3.03
C PRO A 112 12.54 9.91 -2.36
N LYS A 113 12.71 11.21 -2.11
CA LYS A 113 11.63 12.05 -1.60
C LYS A 113 10.59 12.24 -2.70
N VAL A 114 9.36 11.81 -2.40
CA VAL A 114 8.21 12.02 -3.27
C VAL A 114 7.33 13.13 -2.70
N THR A 115 6.86 14.02 -3.57
CA THR A 115 5.88 15.04 -3.19
C THR A 115 4.58 14.37 -2.74
N PRO A 116 3.95 14.83 -1.64
CA PRO A 116 2.67 14.29 -1.21
C PRO A 116 1.64 14.39 -2.34
N GLN A 117 1.10 13.25 -2.74
CA GLN A 117 0.09 13.16 -3.78
C GLN A 117 -0.93 12.07 -3.42
N PRO A 118 -2.20 12.21 -3.83
CA PRO A 118 -3.23 11.21 -3.58
C PRO A 118 -2.78 9.80 -4.02
N LEU A 119 -2.97 8.82 -3.14
CA LEU A 119 -2.68 7.44 -3.46
C LEU A 119 -3.82 6.88 -4.32
N THR A 120 -3.51 6.50 -5.56
CA THR A 120 -4.46 5.91 -6.52
C THR A 120 -4.11 4.44 -6.76
N ALA A 121 -5.07 3.67 -7.25
CA ALA A 121 -4.83 2.27 -7.62
C ALA A 121 -3.72 2.13 -8.66
N ASP A 122 -3.70 3.00 -9.68
CA ASP A 122 -2.71 2.97 -10.75
C ASP A 122 -1.29 3.26 -10.25
N ARG A 123 -1.14 4.20 -9.30
CA ARG A 123 0.15 4.48 -8.66
C ARG A 123 0.65 3.27 -7.88
N ILE A 124 -0.23 2.59 -7.14
CA ILE A 124 0.15 1.36 -6.43
C ILE A 124 0.53 0.27 -7.43
N ARG A 125 -0.23 0.07 -8.50
CA ARG A 125 0.08 -0.94 -9.53
C ARG A 125 1.43 -0.68 -10.20
N SER A 126 1.70 0.57 -10.56
CA SER A 126 2.97 0.97 -11.15
C SER A 126 4.14 0.73 -10.19
N ALA A 127 3.98 1.09 -8.91
CA ALA A 127 4.98 0.82 -7.88
C ALA A 127 5.21 -0.68 -7.65
N VAL A 128 4.14 -1.48 -7.59
CA VAL A 128 4.21 -2.95 -7.46
C VAL A 128 4.91 -3.56 -8.67
N GLY A 129 4.56 -3.14 -9.88
CA GLY A 129 5.19 -3.61 -11.12
C GLY A 129 6.69 -3.28 -11.16
N THR A 130 7.06 -2.04 -10.81
CA THR A 130 8.46 -1.61 -10.72
C THR A 130 9.21 -2.40 -9.66
N ALA A 131 8.63 -2.58 -8.47
CA ALA A 131 9.30 -3.31 -7.40
C ALA A 131 9.44 -4.81 -7.71
N ALA A 132 8.53 -5.38 -8.51
CA ALA A 132 8.65 -6.75 -8.99
C ALA A 132 9.86 -6.96 -9.92
N THR A 133 10.31 -5.93 -10.66
CA THR A 133 11.50 -6.04 -11.51
C THR A 133 12.81 -6.11 -10.73
N ALA A 134 12.79 -5.77 -9.44
CA ALA A 134 13.94 -5.95 -8.55
C ALA A 134 14.08 -7.39 -8.04
N ILE A 135 13.17 -8.30 -8.40
CA ILE A 135 13.22 -9.70 -8.02
C ILE A 135 13.94 -10.49 -9.09
N VAL A 136 15.06 -11.10 -8.71
CA VAL A 136 15.89 -11.93 -9.60
C VAL A 136 15.99 -13.34 -9.05
N THR A 137 16.29 -14.32 -9.90
CA THR A 137 16.39 -15.73 -9.51
C THR A 137 17.67 -16.35 -10.04
N ASP A 138 18.18 -17.37 -9.34
CA ASP A 138 19.29 -18.22 -9.80
C ASP A 138 18.80 -19.60 -10.31
N GLY A 139 17.49 -19.73 -10.56
CA GLY A 139 16.82 -20.98 -10.89
C GLY A 139 16.36 -21.83 -9.69
N THR A 140 16.83 -21.54 -8.46
CA THR A 140 16.40 -22.23 -7.24
C THR A 140 15.83 -21.26 -6.21
N HIS A 141 16.56 -20.18 -5.96
CA HIS A 141 16.26 -19.12 -5.01
C HIS A 141 15.77 -17.88 -5.72
N ALA A 142 15.05 -17.03 -4.98
CA ALA A 142 14.75 -15.67 -5.41
C ALA A 142 15.48 -14.68 -4.51
N TYR A 143 15.85 -13.54 -5.08
CA TYR A 143 16.58 -12.47 -4.43
C TYR A 143 15.86 -11.16 -4.72
N ILE A 144 15.93 -10.21 -3.78
CA ILE A 144 15.42 -8.86 -4.01
C ILE A 144 16.63 -7.91 -4.03
N GLY A 145 16.77 -7.12 -5.09
CA GLY A 145 17.89 -6.20 -5.27
C GLY A 145 19.10 -6.85 -5.96
N HIS A 146 20.30 -6.38 -5.64
CA HIS A 146 21.51 -6.80 -6.32
C HIS A 146 21.93 -8.22 -5.88
N MET A 147 22.33 -9.05 -6.84
CA MET A 147 22.80 -10.40 -6.59
C MET A 147 24.33 -10.44 -6.65
N LYS A 148 24.98 -10.54 -5.49
CA LYS A 148 26.32 -11.12 -5.36
C LYS A 148 26.28 -12.11 -4.21
N THR A 149 26.85 -13.29 -4.44
CA THR A 149 26.67 -14.51 -3.66
C THR A 149 26.59 -14.31 -2.14
N GLY A 150 25.59 -14.90 -1.48
CA GLY A 150 25.59 -15.11 -0.03
C GLY A 150 24.61 -14.26 0.80
N CYS A 151 24.21 -13.07 0.35
CA CYS A 151 23.27 -12.21 1.11
C CYS A 151 23.59 -12.15 2.61
N ASP A 152 24.86 -11.90 2.94
CA ASP A 152 25.40 -11.95 4.30
C ASP A 152 25.40 -10.57 4.99
N GLY A 153 25.16 -9.51 4.22
CA GLY A 153 25.18 -8.12 4.70
C GLY A 153 26.59 -7.63 5.04
N ASN A 154 27.64 -8.37 4.65
CA ASN A 154 29.02 -8.06 5.00
C ASN A 154 29.94 -8.14 3.78
N SER A 155 30.40 -9.34 3.44
CA SER A 155 31.53 -9.54 2.53
C SER A 155 31.17 -9.46 1.05
N ASN A 156 29.90 -9.72 0.71
CA ASN A 156 29.52 -9.94 -0.68
C ASN A 156 28.42 -9.00 -1.18
N THR A 157 27.28 -8.87 -0.48
CA THR A 157 26.16 -7.95 -0.80
C THR A 157 25.09 -7.99 0.28
N ALA A 158 24.39 -6.87 0.47
CA ALA A 158 23.16 -6.79 1.23
C ALA A 158 21.93 -7.13 0.34
N CYS A 159 21.27 -8.25 0.62
CA CYS A 159 20.07 -8.70 -0.08
C CYS A 159 19.26 -9.67 0.78
N PRO A 160 17.93 -9.77 0.60
CA PRO A 160 17.18 -10.92 1.09
C PRO A 160 17.20 -12.05 0.05
N ARG A 161 17.50 -13.27 0.51
CA ARG A 161 17.38 -14.54 -0.23
C ARG A 161 16.14 -15.30 0.24
N LEU A 162 15.29 -15.64 -0.72
CA LEU A 162 14.13 -16.51 -0.55
C LEU A 162 14.49 -17.93 -1.01
N THR A 163 14.72 -18.80 -0.04
CA THR A 163 15.07 -20.21 -0.20
C THR A 163 13.99 -20.96 -0.98
N ASN A 164 14.40 -21.66 -2.04
CA ASN A 164 13.57 -22.47 -2.94
C ASN A 164 12.37 -21.74 -3.57
N ALA A 165 12.39 -20.40 -3.63
CA ALA A 165 11.28 -19.62 -4.15
C ALA A 165 11.10 -19.72 -5.67
N ALA A 166 12.14 -20.12 -6.40
CA ALA A 166 12.13 -20.33 -7.86
C ALA A 166 12.25 -21.82 -8.25
N GLN A 167 12.40 -22.72 -7.27
CA GLN A 167 12.60 -24.14 -7.50
C GLN A 167 11.38 -24.75 -8.23
N ASN A 168 11.63 -25.67 -9.17
CA ASN A 168 10.62 -26.40 -9.96
C ASN A 168 9.66 -25.47 -10.71
N ASP A 169 10.21 -24.48 -11.44
CA ASP A 169 9.44 -23.45 -12.17
C ASP A 169 8.52 -22.62 -11.26
N GLY A 170 8.89 -22.49 -9.98
CA GLY A 170 8.14 -21.75 -8.98
C GLY A 170 8.03 -20.26 -9.33
N ASN A 171 6.82 -19.71 -9.20
CA ASN A 171 6.61 -18.27 -9.34
C ASN A 171 7.12 -17.53 -8.09
N SER A 172 8.34 -17.01 -8.16
CA SER A 172 9.01 -16.28 -7.06
C SER A 172 8.21 -15.09 -6.54
N LEU A 173 7.43 -14.41 -7.39
CA LEU A 173 6.58 -13.29 -6.99
C LEU A 173 5.51 -13.71 -5.96
N THR A 174 5.08 -14.98 -5.99
CA THR A 174 4.12 -15.51 -5.00
C THR A 174 4.71 -15.59 -3.59
N LYS A 175 6.04 -15.50 -3.46
CA LYS A 175 6.75 -15.53 -2.17
C LYS A 175 7.02 -14.12 -1.63
N VAL A 176 6.69 -13.08 -2.38
CA VAL A 176 6.82 -11.68 -1.95
C VAL A 176 5.45 -11.14 -1.57
N LEU A 177 5.04 -11.40 -0.33
CA LEU A 177 3.65 -11.22 0.11
C LEU A 177 3.23 -9.75 0.15
N TRP A 178 4.14 -8.83 0.45
CA TRP A 178 3.83 -7.40 0.47
C TRP A 178 3.45 -6.86 -0.92
N LEU A 179 3.98 -7.43 -2.02
CA LEU A 179 3.53 -7.09 -3.38
C LEU A 179 2.07 -7.46 -3.59
N GLN A 180 1.68 -8.67 -3.16
CA GLN A 180 0.31 -9.16 -3.27
C GLN A 180 -0.66 -8.34 -2.42
N GLN A 181 -0.26 -7.99 -1.20
CA GLN A 181 -1.06 -7.17 -0.31
C GLN A 181 -1.28 -5.77 -0.87
N LEU A 182 -0.25 -5.13 -1.44
CA LEU A 182 -0.38 -3.83 -2.10
C LEU A 182 -1.23 -3.92 -3.37
N ALA A 183 -1.10 -4.98 -4.17
CA ALA A 183 -1.97 -5.22 -5.32
C ALA A 183 -3.46 -5.35 -4.90
N ALA A 184 -3.72 -6.02 -3.76
CA ALA A 184 -5.07 -6.11 -3.20
C ALA A 184 -5.59 -4.75 -2.71
N VAL A 185 -4.74 -3.89 -2.14
CA VAL A 185 -5.09 -2.50 -1.81
C VAL A 185 -5.48 -1.72 -3.08
N ALA A 186 -4.72 -1.85 -4.18
CA ALA A 186 -5.06 -1.21 -5.44
C ALA A 186 -6.44 -1.65 -5.95
N ALA A 187 -6.75 -2.94 -5.88
CA ALA A 187 -8.08 -3.46 -6.25
C ALA A 187 -9.21 -2.87 -5.38
N LYS A 188 -8.98 -2.70 -4.08
CA LYS A 188 -9.94 -2.05 -3.17
C LYS A 188 -10.14 -0.58 -3.54
N LEU A 189 -9.07 0.17 -3.83
CA LEU A 189 -9.16 1.57 -4.27
C LEU A 189 -9.99 1.72 -5.55
N ASP A 190 -9.83 0.83 -6.53
CA ASP A 190 -10.66 0.81 -7.74
C ASP A 190 -12.14 0.58 -7.44
N GLN A 191 -12.44 -0.38 -6.56
CA GLN A 191 -13.82 -0.64 -6.15
C GLN A 191 -14.45 0.59 -5.50
N ARG A 192 -13.69 1.32 -4.66
CA ARG A 192 -14.14 2.58 -4.06
C ARG A 192 -14.41 3.64 -5.13
N GLN A 193 -13.52 3.80 -6.10
CA GLN A 193 -13.71 4.78 -7.18
C GLN A 193 -14.97 4.47 -8.00
N LYS A 194 -15.15 3.21 -8.42
CA LYS A 194 -16.35 2.75 -9.14
C LYS A 194 -17.62 2.97 -8.34
N PHE A 195 -17.60 2.65 -7.03
CA PHE A 195 -18.74 2.89 -6.14
C PHE A 195 -19.09 4.38 -6.03
N ASN A 196 -18.09 5.25 -5.87
CA ASN A 196 -18.30 6.69 -5.78
C ASN A 196 -18.90 7.27 -7.07
N ILE A 197 -18.42 6.85 -8.24
CA ILE A 197 -18.97 7.27 -9.53
C ILE A 197 -20.44 6.86 -9.65
N ALA A 198 -20.77 5.59 -9.37
CA ALA A 198 -22.13 5.09 -9.44
C ALA A 198 -23.07 5.84 -8.47
N LEU A 199 -22.56 6.22 -7.31
CA LEU A 199 -23.29 6.93 -6.28
C LEU A 199 -23.54 8.40 -6.64
N THR A 200 -22.57 9.07 -7.27
CA THR A 200 -22.75 10.41 -7.84
C THR A 200 -23.85 10.39 -8.91
N LYS A 201 -23.79 9.44 -9.85
CA LYS A 201 -24.81 9.27 -10.89
C LYS A 201 -26.22 9.05 -10.32
N LYS A 202 -26.35 8.22 -9.27
CA LYS A 202 -27.64 8.03 -8.58
C LYS A 202 -28.15 9.32 -7.93
N LYS A 203 -27.27 10.13 -7.35
CA LYS A 203 -27.63 11.40 -6.73
C LYS A 203 -28.11 12.42 -7.78
N GLU A 204 -27.43 12.50 -8.90
CA GLU A 204 -27.81 13.34 -10.04
C GLU A 204 -29.20 12.93 -10.57
N ASN A 205 -29.42 11.64 -10.80
CA ASN A 205 -30.74 11.13 -11.23
C ASN A 205 -31.86 11.50 -10.26
N MET A 206 -31.62 11.35 -8.95
CA MET A 206 -32.59 11.73 -7.92
C MET A 206 -32.90 13.23 -7.93
N GLN A 207 -31.89 14.08 -8.15
CA GLN A 207 -32.08 15.52 -8.26
C GLN A 207 -32.88 15.89 -9.51
N THR A 208 -32.62 15.23 -10.63
CA THR A 208 -33.39 15.40 -11.87
C THR A 208 -34.86 15.03 -11.67
N ILE A 209 -35.16 13.87 -11.06
CA ILE A 209 -36.53 13.45 -10.77
C ILE A 209 -37.22 14.47 -9.84
N ALA A 210 -36.53 14.92 -8.78
CA ALA A 210 -37.08 15.92 -7.87
C ALA A 210 -37.40 17.25 -8.57
N TRP A 211 -36.58 17.66 -9.54
CA TRP A 211 -36.85 18.84 -10.36
C TRP A 211 -38.05 18.65 -11.27
N GLN A 212 -38.17 17.51 -11.95
CA GLN A 212 -39.31 17.19 -12.82
C GLN A 212 -40.63 17.19 -12.04
N VAL A 213 -40.65 16.58 -10.85
CA VAL A 213 -41.83 16.58 -9.96
C VAL A 213 -42.21 18.01 -9.54
N LYS A 214 -41.22 18.86 -9.19
CA LYS A 214 -41.47 20.27 -8.87
C LYS A 214 -42.04 21.03 -10.06
N ALA A 215 -41.50 20.83 -11.26
CA ALA A 215 -41.98 21.47 -12.48
C ALA A 215 -43.42 21.04 -12.81
N PHE A 216 -43.71 19.73 -12.73
CA PHE A 216 -45.05 19.18 -12.92
C PHE A 216 -46.05 19.78 -11.92
N ASN A 217 -45.69 19.82 -10.63
CA ASN A 217 -46.56 20.39 -9.60
C ASN A 217 -46.85 21.88 -9.84
N LYS A 218 -45.83 22.68 -10.18
CA LYS A 218 -46.03 24.09 -10.55
C LYS A 218 -46.97 24.25 -11.73
N ARG A 219 -46.82 23.43 -12.77
CA ARG A 219 -47.71 23.46 -13.95
C ARG A 219 -49.14 23.09 -13.57
N SER A 220 -49.33 22.06 -12.75
CA SER A 220 -50.66 21.65 -12.24
C SER A 220 -51.35 22.77 -11.47
N ILE A 221 -50.63 23.45 -10.57
CA ILE A 221 -51.17 24.59 -9.79
C ILE A 221 -51.57 25.75 -10.72
N PHE A 222 -50.73 26.08 -11.70
CA PHE A 222 -51.02 27.14 -12.67
C PHE A 222 -52.29 26.86 -13.47
N LEU A 223 -52.44 25.63 -13.97
CA LEU A 223 -53.63 25.20 -14.71
C LEU A 223 -54.89 25.27 -13.85
N LYS A 224 -54.83 24.85 -12.58
CA LYS A 224 -55.96 24.97 -11.64
C LYS A 224 -56.39 26.42 -11.39
N ARG A 225 -55.44 27.38 -11.35
CA ARG A 225 -55.75 28.81 -11.19
C ARG A 225 -56.44 29.40 -12.43
N ILE A 226 -55.99 29.05 -13.63
CA ILE A 226 -56.65 29.48 -14.87
C ILE A 226 -58.09 28.96 -14.92
N GLN A 227 -58.29 27.68 -14.57
CA GLN A 227 -59.61 27.06 -14.58
C GLN A 227 -60.57 27.72 -13.58
N HIS A 228 -60.09 28.16 -12.42
CA HIS A 228 -60.89 28.97 -11.47
C HIS A 228 -61.21 30.37 -12.01
N CYS A 229 -60.28 31.05 -12.70
CA CYS A 229 -60.56 32.36 -13.30
C CYS A 229 -61.61 32.27 -14.41
N ASN A 230 -61.54 31.26 -15.29
CA ASN A 230 -62.54 31.08 -16.35
C ASN A 230 -63.95 30.79 -15.80
N ILE A 231 -64.06 30.22 -14.59
CA ILE A 231 -65.36 29.99 -13.92
C ILE A 231 -65.89 31.29 -13.29
N CYS A 232 -65.01 32.22 -12.89
CA CYS A 232 -65.42 33.52 -12.35
C CYS A 232 -65.97 34.46 -13.44
N ASP A 233 -65.47 34.40 -14.68
CA ASP A 233 -65.98 35.22 -15.80
C ASP A 233 -67.33 34.73 -16.35
N ILE A 234 -67.69 33.45 -16.16
CA ILE A 234 -69.00 32.92 -16.58
C ILE A 234 -70.12 33.32 -15.62
N LYS A 235 -69.81 33.71 -14.36
CA LYS A 235 -70.81 34.08 -13.36
C LYS A 235 -71.27 35.56 -13.41
N TRP A 236 -70.78 36.34 -14.38
CA TRP A 236 -71.11 37.76 -14.57
C TRP A 236 -71.73 38.09 -15.95
N ARG A 237 -72.29 37.09 -16.65
CA ARG A 237 -73.20 37.29 -17.79
C ARG A 237 -74.54 36.64 -17.50
#